data_AF-A0A421E581-F1
#
_entry.id   AF-A0A421E581-F1
#
_cell.length_a   1.000
_cell.length_b   1.000
_cell.length_c   1.000
_cell.angle_alpha   90.00
_cell.angle_beta   90.00
_cell.angle_gamma   90.00
#
_symmetry.space_group_name_H-M   'P 1'
#
loop_
_entity.id
_entity.type
_entity.pdbx_description
1 polymer ?
#
loop_
_entity_poly.entity_id
_entity_poly.type
_entity_poly.pdbx_seq_one_letter_code
_entity_poly.pdbx_strand_id
1 'polypeptide(L)'
;MPSFTVRLADGWQRAREQLPLALVPMLLAVTQTDSIRQILTYDGIHIGIKFGVPASVVTVWQFVSLPGSGVTANVGLPLSAPFAMVVVPGVLLLRAGLSAGYFGTIAAELLGRHEGFAMSVLAYFVPFLVITALPYVVLVPLALGLFGFGSLGEGGAIVGAVLLLIPAFIAAGYLFWATPYLIVLRRTGFVAAARGSYQLAVNGGAYFAYTVGYLGLVLLVSAVATAVVVNVPAVGLLIGIVGGGFLGLVLNITTMRFVADIDPQCPAAGEWPEQHRNGDSVVNT
;
A
#
# COMPACT_ATOMS: atom_id res chain seq x y z
N MET A 1 -11.68 -20.61 -6.99
CA MET A 1 -11.60 -19.21 -6.52
C MET A 1 -11.85 -18.29 -7.71
N PRO A 2 -12.55 -17.16 -7.52
CA PRO A 2 -12.83 -16.21 -8.61
C PRO A 2 -11.54 -15.58 -9.14
N SER A 3 -11.57 -15.19 -10.42
CA SER A 3 -10.45 -14.52 -11.09
C SER A 3 -10.24 -13.11 -10.56
N PHE A 4 -9.04 -12.54 -10.77
CA PHE A 4 -8.70 -11.19 -10.31
C PHE A 4 -9.67 -10.11 -10.82
N THR A 5 -10.15 -10.24 -12.07
CA THR A 5 -11.10 -9.28 -12.66
C THR A 5 -12.46 -9.29 -11.98
N VAL A 6 -12.98 -10.47 -11.61
CA VAL A 6 -14.23 -10.58 -10.83
C VAL A 6 -14.06 -9.93 -9.46
N ARG A 7 -12.91 -10.14 -8.82
CA ARG A 7 -12.61 -9.50 -7.52
C ARG A 7 -12.55 -7.98 -7.63
N LEU A 8 -11.92 -7.48 -8.70
CA LEU A 8 -11.80 -6.04 -8.95
C LEU A 8 -13.16 -5.40 -9.21
N ALA A 9 -14.06 -6.06 -9.94
CA ALA A 9 -15.41 -5.58 -10.19
C ALA A 9 -16.25 -5.46 -8.91
N ASP A 10 -16.17 -6.46 -8.03
CA ASP A 10 -16.82 -6.41 -6.71
C ASP A 10 -16.23 -5.31 -5.81
N GLY A 11 -14.90 -5.20 -5.76
CA GLY A 11 -14.23 -4.12 -5.03
C GLY A 11 -14.63 -2.74 -5.55
N TRP A 12 -14.86 -2.60 -6.85
CA TRP A 12 -15.34 -1.37 -7.48
C TRP A 12 -16.76 -1.01 -7.05
N GLN A 13 -17.67 -2.00 -7.01
CA GLN A 13 -19.04 -1.79 -6.55
C GLN A 13 -19.06 -1.36 -5.07
N ARG A 14 -18.36 -2.09 -4.20
CA ARG A 14 -18.28 -1.78 -2.76
C ARG A 14 -17.62 -0.43 -2.48
N ALA A 15 -16.61 -0.05 -3.26
CA ALA A 15 -15.98 1.26 -3.13
C ALA A 15 -16.95 2.41 -3.42
N ARG A 16 -17.93 2.22 -4.31
CA ARG A 16 -18.98 3.23 -4.57
C ARG A 16 -19.93 3.38 -3.39
N GLU A 17 -20.20 2.31 -2.67
CA GLU A 17 -21.03 2.33 -1.46
C GLU A 17 -20.28 2.98 -0.28
N GLN A 18 -18.94 2.93 -0.30
CA GLN A 18 -18.07 3.45 0.77
C GLN A 18 -17.21 4.65 0.33
N LEU A 19 -17.74 5.51 -0.54
CA LEU A 19 -17.04 6.68 -1.07
C LEU A 19 -16.33 7.56 -0.02
N PRO A 20 -16.89 7.81 1.19
CA PRO A 20 -16.21 8.61 2.20
C PRO A 20 -14.83 8.06 2.60
N LEU A 21 -14.61 6.75 2.51
CA LEU A 21 -13.32 6.14 2.82
C LEU A 21 -12.24 6.46 1.78
N ALA A 22 -12.61 6.88 0.56
CA ALA A 22 -11.65 7.32 -0.45
C ALA A 22 -10.92 8.62 -0.04
N LEU A 23 -11.46 9.37 0.92
CA LEU A 23 -10.78 10.54 1.49
C LEU A 23 -9.48 10.16 2.20
N VAL A 24 -9.38 8.97 2.79
CA VAL A 24 -8.16 8.54 3.50
C VAL A 24 -6.96 8.42 2.56
N PRO A 25 -7.00 7.64 1.46
CA PRO A 25 -5.89 7.59 0.52
C PRO A 25 -5.64 8.95 -0.17
N MET A 26 -6.65 9.80 -0.35
CA MET A 26 -6.46 11.18 -0.85
C MET A 26 -5.67 12.05 0.14
N LEU A 27 -6.08 12.07 1.41
CA LEU A 27 -5.39 12.82 2.47
C LEU A 27 -3.95 12.33 2.63
N LEU A 28 -3.75 11.01 2.66
CA LEU A 28 -2.42 10.42 2.72
C LEU A 28 -1.57 10.79 1.51
N ALA A 29 -2.16 10.84 0.31
CA ALA A 29 -1.46 11.28 -0.89
C ALA A 29 -0.99 12.74 -0.77
N VAL A 30 -1.85 13.64 -0.27
CA VAL A 30 -1.53 15.07 -0.06
C VAL A 30 -0.43 15.25 0.98
N THR A 31 -0.32 14.38 1.99
CA THR A 31 0.78 14.46 2.97
C THR A 31 2.17 14.14 2.40
N GLN A 32 2.27 13.63 1.17
CA GLN A 32 3.56 13.35 0.52
C GLN A 32 4.04 14.58 -0.25
N THR A 33 4.41 15.62 0.50
CA THR A 33 4.81 16.92 -0.04
C THR A 33 6.04 16.85 -0.93
N ASP A 34 6.98 15.94 -0.64
CA ASP A 34 8.18 15.75 -1.46
C ASP A 34 7.82 15.26 -2.88
N SER A 35 6.86 14.35 -3.00
CA SER A 35 6.38 13.83 -4.28
C SER A 35 5.69 14.92 -5.10
N ILE A 36 4.88 15.76 -4.45
CA ILE A 36 4.22 16.91 -5.09
C ILE A 36 5.27 17.91 -5.57
N ARG A 37 6.23 18.24 -4.71
CA ARG A 37 7.31 19.17 -5.03
C ARG A 37 8.12 18.69 -6.22
N GLN A 38 8.54 17.42 -6.24
CA GLN A 38 9.30 16.83 -7.33
C GLN A 38 8.59 16.97 -8.68
N ILE A 39 7.27 16.79 -8.72
CA ILE A 39 6.47 16.98 -9.94
C ILE A 39 6.39 18.46 -10.33
N LEU A 40 6.13 19.35 -9.37
CA LEU A 40 5.96 20.79 -9.65
C LEU A 40 7.26 21.48 -10.07
N THR A 41 8.41 20.98 -9.63
CA THR A 41 9.73 21.52 -9.98
C THR A 41 10.37 20.83 -11.18
N TYR A 42 9.72 19.81 -11.75
CA TYR A 42 10.26 19.08 -12.88
C TYR A 42 9.90 19.77 -14.19
N ASP A 43 10.94 20.18 -14.92
CA ASP A 43 10.81 20.71 -16.27
C ASP A 43 11.15 19.60 -17.29
N GLY A 44 10.16 19.20 -18.09
CA GLY A 44 10.34 18.23 -19.17
C GLY A 44 9.20 17.22 -19.29
N ILE A 45 9.37 16.26 -20.20
CA ILE A 45 8.45 15.13 -20.37
C ILE A 45 8.98 13.94 -19.58
N HIS A 46 8.17 13.40 -18.66
CA HIS A 46 8.52 12.20 -17.90
C HIS A 46 7.70 10.99 -18.36
N ILE A 47 8.40 9.91 -18.67
CA ILE A 47 7.85 8.58 -18.89
C ILE A 47 8.51 7.65 -17.87
N GLY A 48 7.70 6.95 -17.09
CA GLY A 48 8.18 6.04 -16.06
C GLY A 48 7.16 4.96 -15.77
N ILE A 49 7.66 3.82 -15.31
CA ILE A 49 6.86 2.65 -14.92
C ILE A 49 7.26 2.30 -13.49
N LYS A 50 6.27 2.06 -12.65
CA LYS A 50 6.43 1.70 -11.24
C LYS A 50 5.97 0.27 -10.99
N PHE A 51 6.73 -0.42 -10.13
CA PHE A 51 6.37 -1.72 -9.59
C PHE A 51 6.08 -1.57 -8.09
N GLY A 52 5.08 -2.28 -7.58
CA GLY A 52 4.74 -2.23 -6.15
C GLY A 52 3.86 -3.39 -5.72
N VAL A 53 4.22 -4.01 -4.59
CA VAL A 53 3.35 -4.95 -3.88
C VAL A 53 2.20 -4.19 -3.19
N PRO A 54 1.09 -4.85 -2.82
CA PRO A 54 0.03 -4.19 -2.07
C PRO A 54 0.57 -3.46 -0.84
N ALA A 55 0.41 -2.13 -0.82
CA ALA A 55 0.87 -1.33 0.31
C ALA A 55 -0.16 -1.31 1.44
N SER A 56 0.26 -0.87 2.63
CA SER A 56 -0.65 -0.65 3.76
C SER A 56 -1.69 0.43 3.50
N VAL A 57 -1.50 1.38 2.59
CA VAL A 57 -2.61 2.16 2.01
C VAL A 57 -2.24 2.49 0.57
N VAL A 58 -2.99 1.95 -0.39
CA VAL A 58 -2.82 2.26 -1.81
C VAL A 58 -3.20 3.72 -2.07
N THR A 59 -2.27 4.51 -2.60
CA THR A 59 -2.45 5.91 -2.99
C THR A 59 -2.01 6.12 -4.44
N VAL A 60 -2.22 7.32 -5.00
CA VAL A 60 -1.74 7.68 -6.36
C VAL A 60 -0.25 7.38 -6.56
N TRP A 61 0.55 7.53 -5.50
CA TRP A 61 1.98 7.31 -5.53
C TRP A 61 2.37 5.85 -5.74
N GLN A 62 1.43 4.91 -5.62
CA GLN A 62 1.69 3.52 -5.98
C GLN A 62 1.75 3.30 -7.50
N PHE A 63 1.16 4.20 -8.27
CA PHE A 63 1.10 4.13 -9.73
C PHE A 63 2.04 5.13 -10.40
N VAL A 64 2.30 6.27 -9.77
CA VAL A 64 3.11 7.34 -10.37
C VAL A 64 4.59 7.10 -10.13
N SER A 65 5.36 7.02 -11.22
CA SER A 65 6.81 7.17 -11.20
C SER A 65 7.16 8.64 -11.03
N LEU A 66 7.99 8.96 -10.04
CA LEU A 66 8.39 10.34 -9.75
C LEU A 66 9.70 10.69 -10.48
N PRO A 67 9.81 11.90 -11.03
CA PRO A 67 11.06 12.36 -11.63
C PRO A 67 12.14 12.55 -10.57
N GLY A 68 13.38 12.12 -10.87
CA GLY A 68 14.53 12.32 -9.98
C GLY A 68 14.68 11.32 -8.84
N SER A 69 14.08 10.13 -8.95
CA SER A 69 14.23 9.03 -7.98
C SER A 69 15.61 8.37 -8.01
N GLY A 70 16.68 9.15 -7.85
CA GLY A 70 17.90 8.68 -7.19
C GLY A 70 17.65 8.64 -5.68
N VAL A 71 18.42 7.83 -4.94
CA VAL A 71 18.44 7.90 -3.46
C VAL A 71 19.12 9.21 -3.06
N THR A 72 18.47 10.34 -3.32
CA THR A 72 18.76 11.56 -2.60
C THR A 72 17.96 11.46 -1.31
N ALA A 73 18.65 11.11 -0.23
CA ALA A 73 18.20 11.45 1.11
C ALA A 73 18.27 12.98 1.30
N ASN A 74 17.63 13.74 0.41
CA ASN A 74 17.15 15.05 0.76
C ASN A 74 15.95 14.78 1.65
N VAL A 75 16.20 14.81 2.96
CA VAL A 75 15.16 15.09 3.94
C VAL A 75 14.62 16.46 3.52
N GLY A 76 13.64 16.46 2.61
CA GLY A 76 13.27 17.55 1.68
C GLY A 76 12.56 18.72 2.33
N LEU A 77 12.86 18.92 3.59
CA LEU A 77 12.17 19.80 4.50
C LEU A 77 13.31 20.55 5.20
N PRO A 78 13.53 21.85 4.89
CA PRO A 78 14.45 22.71 5.65
C PRO A 78 13.81 22.99 7.01
N LEU A 79 13.59 21.93 7.76
CA LEU A 79 13.04 21.97 9.10
C LEU A 79 14.24 22.01 10.02
N SER A 80 14.30 23.04 10.84
CA SER A 80 15.21 23.04 11.97
C SER A 80 15.01 21.72 12.74
N ALA A 81 16.10 21.11 13.23
CA ALA A 81 16.05 19.85 13.97
C ALA A 81 14.93 19.80 15.05
N PRO A 82 14.64 20.88 15.81
CA PRO A 82 13.51 20.91 16.74
C PRO A 82 12.14 20.74 16.08
N PHE A 83 11.93 21.35 14.91
CA PHE A 83 10.66 21.25 14.19
C PHE A 83 10.47 19.85 13.58
N ALA A 84 11.54 19.24 13.05
CA ALA A 84 11.51 17.88 12.56
C ALA A 84 11.15 16.86 13.67
N MET A 85 11.64 17.07 14.90
CA MET A 85 11.32 16.22 16.05
C MET A 85 9.83 16.25 16.46
N VAL A 86 9.08 17.28 16.07
CA VAL A 86 7.63 17.36 16.36
C VAL A 86 6.81 16.90 15.16
N VAL A 87 7.15 17.36 13.96
CA VAL A 87 6.35 17.09 12.76
C VAL A 87 6.45 15.63 12.32
N VAL A 88 7.64 15.01 12.39
CA VAL A 88 7.79 13.61 11.97
C VAL A 88 6.92 12.67 12.83
N PRO A 89 6.98 12.71 14.18
CA PRO A 89 6.05 11.93 15.00
C PRO A 89 4.59 12.27 14.74
N GLY A 90 4.24 13.56 14.59
CA GLY A 90 2.87 13.99 14.29
C GLY A 90 2.32 13.36 13.01
N VAL A 91 3.11 13.36 11.94
CA VAL A 91 2.75 12.72 10.66
C VAL A 91 2.65 11.20 10.81
N LEU A 92 3.55 10.56 11.57
CA LEU A 92 3.47 9.10 11.83
C LEU A 92 2.18 8.73 12.57
N LEU A 93 1.83 9.48 13.62
CA LEU A 93 0.61 9.25 14.39
C LEU A 93 -0.64 9.46 13.53
N LEU A 94 -0.66 10.52 12.71
CA LEU A 94 -1.75 10.77 11.76
C LEU A 94 -1.90 9.63 10.75
N ARG A 95 -0.78 9.19 10.14
CA ARG A 95 -0.77 8.09 9.17
C ARG A 95 -1.25 6.77 9.78
N ALA A 96 -0.77 6.45 10.98
CA ALA A 96 -1.18 5.27 11.71
C ALA A 96 -2.68 5.29 12.04
N GLY A 97 -3.18 6.43 12.55
CA GLY A 97 -4.60 6.62 12.85
C GLY A 97 -5.49 6.50 11.62
N LEU A 98 -5.15 7.22 10.54
CA LEU A 98 -5.90 7.15 9.28
C LEU A 98 -5.90 5.72 8.72
N SER A 99 -4.76 5.03 8.72
CA SER A 99 -4.66 3.66 8.21
C SER A 99 -5.45 2.67 9.07
N ALA A 100 -5.39 2.81 10.41
CA ALA A 100 -6.13 1.95 11.34
C ALA A 100 -7.65 2.09 11.17
N GLY A 101 -8.15 3.34 11.12
CA GLY A 101 -9.56 3.61 10.88
C GLY A 101 -10.00 3.10 9.51
N TYR A 102 -9.19 3.35 8.48
CA TYR A 102 -9.49 2.94 7.11
C TYR A 102 -9.57 1.43 6.93
N PHE A 103 -8.54 0.68 7.37
CA PHE A 103 -8.55 -0.78 7.28
C PHE A 103 -9.61 -1.40 8.18
N GLY A 104 -9.77 -0.87 9.39
CA GLY A 104 -10.76 -1.38 10.32
C GLY A 104 -12.18 -1.19 9.81
N THR A 105 -12.53 -0.03 9.25
CA THR A 105 -13.86 0.21 8.68
C THR A 105 -14.11 -0.64 7.43
N ILE A 106 -13.13 -0.78 6.52
CA ILE A 106 -13.29 -1.70 5.37
C ILE A 106 -13.57 -3.13 5.85
N ALA A 107 -12.78 -3.62 6.83
CA ALA A 107 -12.97 -4.95 7.39
C ALA A 107 -14.31 -5.10 8.10
N ALA A 108 -14.74 -4.04 8.79
CA ALA A 108 -15.99 -4.03 9.52
C ALA A 108 -17.17 -4.16 8.56
N GLU A 109 -17.25 -3.30 7.54
CA GLU A 109 -18.27 -3.35 6.50
C GLU A 109 -18.26 -4.67 5.72
N LEU A 110 -17.07 -5.17 5.36
CA LEU A 110 -16.92 -6.43 4.63
C LEU A 110 -17.46 -7.64 5.43
N LEU A 111 -17.33 -7.59 6.76
CA LEU A 111 -17.72 -8.67 7.67
C LEU A 111 -19.05 -8.41 8.37
N GLY A 112 -19.81 -7.37 7.97
CA GLY A 112 -21.10 -7.01 8.59
C GLY A 112 -20.99 -6.51 10.04
N ARG A 113 -19.80 -6.08 10.47
CA ARG A 113 -19.55 -5.48 11.78
C ARG A 113 -19.85 -3.98 11.67
N HIS A 114 -20.78 -3.46 12.45
CA HIS A 114 -21.20 -2.06 12.37
C HIS A 114 -20.25 -1.15 13.20
N GLU A 115 -18.94 -1.29 12.99
CA GLU A 115 -17.92 -0.55 13.73
C GLU A 115 -17.51 0.71 12.98
N GLY A 116 -17.76 1.88 13.59
CA GLY A 116 -17.37 3.17 13.00
C GLY A 116 -15.85 3.38 12.94
N PHE A 117 -15.44 4.37 12.12
CA PHE A 117 -14.04 4.72 11.89
C PHE A 117 -13.27 4.97 13.20
N ALA A 118 -13.82 5.76 14.13
CA ALA A 118 -13.14 6.08 15.38
C ALA A 118 -12.89 4.84 16.26
N MET A 119 -13.85 3.91 16.32
CA MET A 119 -13.67 2.64 17.04
C MET A 119 -12.61 1.77 16.38
N SER A 120 -12.58 1.75 15.04
CA SER A 120 -11.52 1.09 14.28
C SER A 120 -10.14 1.69 14.55
N VAL A 121 -10.02 3.02 14.63
CA VAL A 121 -8.78 3.68 15.03
C VAL A 121 -8.35 3.18 16.41
N LEU A 122 -9.21 3.29 17.42
CA LEU A 122 -8.87 2.89 18.80
C LEU A 122 -8.46 1.42 18.91
N ALA A 123 -9.13 0.53 18.17
CA ALA A 123 -8.84 -0.90 18.19
C ALA A 123 -7.49 -1.24 17.53
N TYR A 124 -7.13 -0.56 16.44
CA TYR A 124 -5.99 -0.97 15.59
C TYR A 124 -4.84 0.06 15.54
N PHE A 125 -4.92 1.16 16.29
CA PHE A 125 -3.92 2.24 16.26
C PHE A 125 -2.50 1.72 16.50
N VAL A 126 -2.29 0.94 17.57
CA VAL A 126 -0.95 0.46 17.96
C VAL A 126 -0.34 -0.46 16.90
N PRO A 127 -1.01 -1.51 16.39
CA PRO A 127 -0.49 -2.32 15.29
C PRO A 127 -0.12 -1.50 14.05
N PHE A 128 -0.96 -0.53 13.65
CA PHE A 128 -0.67 0.33 12.50
C PHE A 128 0.44 1.34 12.76
N LEU A 129 0.61 1.80 14.01
CA LEU A 129 1.74 2.63 14.41
C LEU A 129 3.06 1.87 14.26
N VAL A 130 3.09 0.60 14.68
CA VAL A 130 4.27 -0.27 14.50
C VAL A 130 4.59 -0.44 13.02
N ILE A 131 3.60 -0.78 12.19
CA ILE A 131 3.79 -0.91 10.73
C ILE A 131 4.32 0.38 10.12
N THR A 132 3.75 1.52 10.52
CA THR A 132 4.10 2.82 9.94
C THR A 132 5.49 3.28 10.39
N ALA A 133 5.87 3.02 11.64
CA ALA A 133 7.14 3.45 12.20
C ALA A 133 8.31 2.52 11.83
N LEU A 134 8.07 1.22 11.63
CA LEU A 134 9.11 0.22 11.41
C LEU A 134 10.08 0.57 10.26
N PRO A 135 9.62 1.02 9.08
CA PRO A 135 10.54 1.45 8.02
C PRO A 135 11.46 2.59 8.45
N TYR A 136 10.97 3.55 9.24
CA TYR A 136 11.78 4.68 9.71
C TYR A 136 12.82 4.24 10.75
N VAL A 137 12.45 3.33 11.65
CA VAL A 137 13.38 2.76 12.64
C VAL A 137 14.55 2.03 11.97
N VAL A 138 14.32 1.42 10.81
CA VAL A 138 15.38 0.73 10.04
C VAL A 138 16.12 1.68 9.10
N LEU A 139 15.41 2.50 8.33
CA LEU A 139 16.01 3.32 7.27
C LEU A 139 16.72 4.57 7.80
N VAL A 140 16.24 5.19 8.89
CA VAL A 140 16.88 6.41 9.43
C VAL A 140 18.29 6.11 9.96
N PRO A 141 18.51 5.11 10.84
CA PRO A 141 19.87 4.81 11.29
C PRO A 141 20.77 4.32 10.15
N LEU A 142 20.21 3.63 9.16
CA LEU A 142 20.93 3.23 7.95
C LEU A 142 21.39 4.45 7.13
N ALA A 143 20.50 5.41 6.87
CA ALA A 143 20.82 6.64 6.14
C ALA A 143 21.83 7.52 6.89
N LEU A 144 21.79 7.52 8.22
CA LEU A 144 22.76 8.20 9.08
C LEU A 144 24.07 7.42 9.25
N GLY A 145 24.22 6.25 8.62
CA GLY A 145 25.42 5.44 8.70
C GLY A 145 25.67 4.78 10.07
N LEU A 146 24.69 4.79 10.96
CA LEU A 146 24.78 4.31 12.35
C LEU A 146 24.97 2.79 12.45
N PHE A 147 24.60 2.03 11.41
CA PHE A 147 24.90 0.60 11.31
C PHE A 147 26.33 0.30 10.80
N GLY A 148 27.24 1.29 10.85
CA GLY A 148 28.62 1.14 10.39
C GLY A 148 28.82 1.29 8.88
N PHE A 149 27.77 1.67 8.13
CA PHE A 149 27.88 2.00 6.71
C PHE A 149 28.38 3.43 6.46
N GLY A 150 28.39 4.30 7.49
CA GLY A 150 28.87 5.68 7.38
C GLY A 150 30.38 5.84 7.19
N SER A 151 31.17 4.78 7.44
CA SER A 151 32.62 4.74 7.19
C SER A 151 32.99 4.17 5.82
N LEU A 152 32.00 3.80 4.98
CA LEU A 152 32.22 3.18 3.68
C LEU A 152 32.46 4.26 2.61
N GLY A 153 33.53 5.04 2.81
CA GLY A 153 33.92 6.14 1.94
C GLY A 153 34.43 5.76 0.56
N GLU A 154 34.58 4.48 0.22
CA GLU A 154 35.18 4.07 -1.06
C GLU A 154 34.45 2.90 -1.72
N GLY A 155 33.56 3.24 -2.67
CA GLY A 155 33.29 2.53 -3.94
C GLY A 155 32.63 1.15 -3.94
N GLY A 156 32.98 0.22 -3.05
CA GLY A 156 32.60 -1.20 -3.16
C GLY A 156 31.50 -1.66 -2.21
N ALA A 157 31.55 -1.23 -0.95
CA ALA A 157 30.65 -1.72 0.09
C ALA A 157 29.26 -1.08 0.03
N ILE A 158 29.13 0.16 -0.47
CA ILE A 158 27.83 0.78 -0.77
C ILE A 158 27.11 0.00 -1.87
N VAL A 159 27.84 -0.43 -2.91
CA VAL A 159 27.30 -1.25 -4.00
C VAL A 159 26.86 -2.62 -3.47
N GLY A 160 27.67 -3.27 -2.62
CA GLY A 160 27.32 -4.53 -1.97
C GLY A 160 26.10 -4.43 -1.04
N ALA A 161 26.02 -3.36 -0.24
CA ALA A 161 24.86 -3.10 0.62
C ALA A 161 23.60 -2.87 -0.21
N VAL A 162 23.66 -2.07 -1.28
CA VAL A 162 22.53 -1.83 -2.17
C VAL A 162 22.09 -3.13 -2.87
N LEU A 163 23.04 -3.95 -3.33
CA LEU A 163 22.77 -5.24 -3.98
C LEU A 163 22.08 -6.26 -3.07
N LEU A 164 22.27 -6.19 -1.75
CA LEU A 164 21.61 -7.08 -0.78
C LEU A 164 20.32 -6.48 -0.21
N LEU A 165 20.31 -5.17 0.07
CA LEU A 165 19.18 -4.49 0.69
C LEU A 165 17.98 -4.38 -0.25
N ILE A 166 18.21 -4.16 -1.56
CA ILE A 166 17.11 -4.09 -2.53
C ILE A 166 16.35 -5.43 -2.60
N PRO A 167 17.00 -6.59 -2.87
CA PRO A 167 16.33 -7.88 -2.84
C PRO A 167 15.69 -8.20 -1.49
N ALA A 168 16.36 -7.88 -0.37
CA ALA A 168 15.80 -8.09 0.96
C ALA A 168 14.52 -7.27 1.18
N PHE A 169 14.49 -6.01 0.72
CA PHE A 169 13.31 -5.16 0.79
C PHE A 169 12.16 -5.67 -0.09
N ILE A 170 12.47 -6.14 -1.31
CA ILE A 170 11.48 -6.77 -2.20
C ILE A 170 10.91 -8.04 -1.57
N ALA A 171 11.78 -8.91 -1.03
CA ALA A 171 11.38 -10.13 -0.35
C ALA A 171 10.51 -9.82 0.89
N ALA A 172 10.92 -8.86 1.72
CA ALA A 172 10.12 -8.42 2.87
C ALA A 172 8.75 -7.87 2.43
N GLY A 173 8.71 -7.09 1.36
CA GLY A 173 7.46 -6.60 0.76
C GLY A 173 6.53 -7.74 0.35
N TYR A 174 7.06 -8.76 -0.35
CA TYR A 174 6.28 -9.95 -0.71
C TYR A 174 5.79 -10.72 0.54
N LEU A 175 6.67 -10.97 1.50
CA LEU A 175 6.37 -11.78 2.69
C LEU A 175 5.33 -11.14 3.62
N PHE A 176 5.33 -9.81 3.72
CA PHE A 176 4.58 -9.10 4.76
C PHE A 176 3.45 -8.19 4.25
N TRP A 177 3.17 -8.14 2.94
CA TRP A 177 2.13 -7.24 2.42
C TRP A 177 0.73 -7.51 2.99
N ALA A 178 0.39 -8.75 3.35
CA ALA A 178 -0.92 -9.09 3.91
C ALA A 178 -1.08 -8.73 5.40
N THR A 179 0.01 -8.38 6.09
CA THR A 179 0.00 -8.05 7.54
C THR A 179 -1.05 -7.02 7.95
N PRO A 180 -1.18 -5.82 7.33
CA PRO A 180 -2.20 -4.83 7.70
C PRO A 180 -3.63 -5.37 7.54
N TYR A 181 -3.88 -6.24 6.56
CA TYR A 181 -5.18 -6.86 6.33
C TYR A 181 -5.50 -7.90 7.41
N LEU A 182 -4.53 -8.75 7.76
CA LEU A 182 -4.71 -9.79 8.78
C LEU A 182 -4.93 -9.22 10.18
N ILE A 183 -4.32 -8.07 10.51
CA ILE A 183 -4.57 -7.37 11.79
C ILE A 183 -6.06 -7.13 12.00
N VAL A 184 -6.74 -6.56 11.01
CA VAL A 184 -8.15 -6.15 11.13
C VAL A 184 -9.13 -7.30 10.88
N LEU A 185 -8.80 -8.23 9.98
CA LEU A 185 -9.64 -9.39 9.70
C LEU A 185 -9.70 -10.33 10.90
N ARG A 186 -8.53 -10.69 11.46
CA ARG A 186 -8.42 -11.59 12.61
C ARG A 186 -8.59 -10.89 13.96
N ARG A 187 -8.60 -9.55 13.99
CA ARG A 187 -8.54 -8.74 15.23
C ARG A 187 -7.33 -9.08 16.11
N THR A 188 -6.15 -9.19 15.49
CA THR A 188 -4.92 -9.62 16.16
C THR A 188 -3.84 -8.54 16.16
N GLY A 189 -2.87 -8.66 17.05
CA GLY A 189 -1.68 -7.80 17.06
C GLY A 189 -0.73 -8.05 15.88
N PHE A 190 0.21 -7.11 15.69
CA PHE A 190 1.18 -7.10 14.59
C PHE A 190 1.94 -8.42 14.41
N VAL A 191 2.49 -8.99 15.50
CA VAL A 191 3.34 -10.19 15.43
C VAL A 191 2.58 -11.42 14.90
N ALA A 192 1.35 -11.62 15.39
CA ALA A 192 0.52 -12.73 14.94
C ALA A 192 0.12 -12.58 13.47
N ALA A 193 -0.24 -11.36 13.05
CA ALA A 193 -0.57 -11.04 11.67
C ALA A 193 0.65 -11.19 10.73
N ALA A 194 1.83 -10.73 11.14
CA ALA A 194 3.06 -10.86 10.36
C ALA A 194 3.46 -12.33 10.17
N ARG A 195 3.30 -13.16 11.20
CA ARG A 195 3.49 -14.61 11.10
C ARG A 195 2.49 -15.24 10.12
N GLY A 196 1.22 -14.83 10.18
CA GLY A 196 0.20 -15.27 9.23
C GLY A 196 0.54 -14.90 7.78
N SER A 197 0.97 -13.66 7.55
CA SER A 197 1.40 -13.18 6.24
C SER A 197 2.58 -13.99 5.70
N TYR A 198 3.59 -14.25 6.53
CA TYR A 198 4.74 -15.07 6.18
C TYR A 198 4.33 -16.50 5.77
N GLN A 199 3.42 -17.13 6.53
CA GLN A 199 2.92 -18.46 6.21
C GLN A 199 2.18 -18.49 4.87
N LEU A 200 1.31 -17.51 4.61
CA LEU A 200 0.63 -17.39 3.31
C LEU A 200 1.63 -17.21 2.16
N ALA A 201 2.67 -16.40 2.36
CA ALA A 201 3.66 -16.11 1.34
C ALA A 201 4.56 -17.31 0.99
N VAL A 202 4.98 -18.09 2.00
CA VAL A 202 5.81 -19.30 1.83
C VAL A 202 5.00 -20.46 1.26
N ASN A 203 3.74 -20.60 1.65
CA ASN A 203 2.83 -21.59 1.06
C ASN A 203 2.54 -21.28 -0.42
N GLY A 204 2.70 -20.02 -0.85
CA GLY A 204 2.59 -19.60 -2.24
C GLY A 204 1.17 -19.75 -2.81
N GLY A 205 1.07 -20.30 -4.01
CA GLY A 205 -0.21 -20.59 -4.67
C GLY A 205 -1.05 -19.34 -4.95
N ALA A 206 -2.23 -19.26 -4.33
CA ALA A 206 -3.17 -18.15 -4.52
C ALA A 206 -2.55 -16.79 -4.13
N TYR A 207 -1.72 -16.75 -3.08
CA TYR A 207 -1.05 -15.54 -2.62
C TYR A 207 -0.07 -15.00 -3.68
N PHE A 208 0.74 -15.89 -4.26
CA PHE A 208 1.66 -15.56 -5.34
C PHE A 208 0.92 -15.12 -6.60
N ALA A 209 -0.09 -15.89 -7.04
CA ALA A 209 -0.88 -15.57 -8.23
C ALA A 209 -1.58 -14.21 -8.12
N TYR A 210 -2.15 -13.90 -6.95
CA TYR A 210 -2.73 -12.58 -6.69
C TYR A 210 -1.69 -11.47 -6.74
N THR A 211 -0.53 -11.69 -6.13
CA THR A 211 0.57 -10.71 -6.15
C THR A 211 1.00 -10.40 -7.59
N VAL A 212 1.16 -11.42 -8.45
CA VAL A 212 1.52 -11.24 -9.86
C VAL A 212 0.43 -10.48 -10.62
N GLY A 213 -0.84 -10.84 -10.44
CA GLY A 213 -1.96 -10.12 -11.07
C GLY A 213 -2.04 -8.65 -10.64
N TYR A 214 -1.82 -8.40 -9.35
CA TYR A 214 -1.78 -7.05 -8.78
C TYR A 214 -0.61 -6.24 -9.35
N LEU A 215 0.59 -6.82 -9.45
CA LEU A 215 1.75 -6.19 -10.07
C LEU A 215 1.49 -5.84 -11.54
N GLY A 216 0.85 -6.75 -12.29
CA GLY A 216 0.47 -6.49 -13.68
C GLY A 216 -0.52 -5.33 -13.82
N LEU A 217 -1.50 -5.24 -12.92
CA LEU A 217 -2.43 -4.11 -12.88
C LEU A 217 -1.70 -2.80 -12.57
N VAL A 218 -0.85 -2.78 -11.53
CA VAL A 218 -0.07 -1.60 -11.16
C VAL A 218 0.79 -1.14 -12.33
N LEU A 219 1.47 -2.06 -13.03
CA LEU A 219 2.28 -1.75 -14.20
C LEU A 219 1.45 -1.12 -15.32
N LEU A 220 0.28 -1.69 -15.62
CA LEU A 220 -0.62 -1.18 -16.67
C LEU A 220 -1.15 0.22 -16.35
N VAL A 221 -1.58 0.44 -15.10
CA VAL A 221 -2.08 1.76 -14.66
C VAL A 221 -0.93 2.76 -14.54
N SER A 222 0.28 2.32 -14.20
CA SER A 222 1.41 3.18 -13.90
C SER A 222 1.84 4.04 -15.08
N ALA A 223 1.88 3.48 -16.30
CA ALA A 223 2.27 4.24 -17.49
C ALA A 223 1.29 5.41 -17.73
N VAL A 224 -0.01 5.15 -17.64
CA VAL A 224 -1.07 6.16 -17.85
C VAL A 224 -1.05 7.18 -16.71
N ALA A 225 -0.99 6.73 -15.46
CA ALA A 225 -0.96 7.60 -14.29
C ALA A 225 0.27 8.52 -14.32
N THR A 226 1.45 7.98 -14.64
CA THR A 226 2.68 8.77 -14.76
C THR A 226 2.57 9.80 -15.87
N ALA A 227 2.08 9.40 -17.05
CA ALA A 227 1.90 10.31 -18.17
C ALA A 227 0.97 11.48 -17.83
N VAL A 228 -0.17 11.21 -17.18
CA VAL A 228 -1.15 12.25 -16.83
C VAL A 228 -0.67 13.13 -15.68
N VAL A 229 -0.16 12.52 -14.60
CA VAL A 229 0.15 13.23 -13.36
C VAL A 229 1.40 14.11 -13.50
N VAL A 230 2.44 13.62 -14.19
CA VAL A 230 3.72 14.32 -14.24
C VAL A 230 3.77 15.36 -15.37
N ASN A 231 3.14 15.11 -16.51
CA ASN A 231 3.24 16.02 -17.67
C ASN A 231 2.23 17.18 -17.65
N VAL A 232 1.19 17.11 -16.81
CA VAL A 232 0.23 18.22 -16.63
C VAL A 232 0.05 18.48 -15.13
N PRO A 233 1.04 19.06 -14.43
CA PRO A 233 1.14 18.99 -12.97
C PRO A 233 -0.11 19.44 -12.21
N ALA A 234 -0.69 20.60 -12.53
CA ALA A 234 -1.83 21.14 -11.79
C ALA A 234 -3.11 20.27 -11.91
N VAL A 235 -3.46 19.89 -13.14
CA VAL A 235 -4.66 19.09 -13.42
C VAL A 235 -4.41 17.60 -13.12
N GLY A 236 -3.22 17.12 -13.49
CA GLY A 236 -2.74 15.77 -13.29
C GLY A 236 -2.65 15.39 -11.82
N LEU A 237 -2.13 16.26 -10.95
CA LEU A 237 -2.12 16.00 -9.50
C LEU A 237 -3.55 15.90 -8.94
N LEU A 238 -4.47 16.76 -9.36
CA LEU A 238 -5.86 16.71 -8.90
C LEU A 238 -6.56 15.41 -9.34
N ILE A 239 -6.46 15.09 -10.63
CA ILE A 239 -7.01 13.83 -11.19
C ILE A 239 -6.34 12.62 -10.53
N GLY A 240 -5.02 12.68 -10.34
CA GLY A 240 -4.23 11.62 -9.73
C GLY A 240 -4.61 11.38 -8.28
N ILE A 241 -4.73 12.42 -7.46
CA ILE A 241 -5.11 12.30 -6.04
C ILE A 241 -6.54 11.77 -5.92
N VAL A 242 -7.50 12.35 -6.66
CA VAL A 242 -8.91 11.94 -6.57
C VAL A 242 -9.11 10.55 -7.17
N GLY A 243 -8.68 10.34 -8.42
CA GLY A 243 -8.83 9.06 -9.11
C GLY A 243 -8.00 7.96 -8.48
N GLY A 244 -6.75 8.25 -8.09
CA GLY A 244 -5.87 7.32 -7.38
C GLY A 244 -6.34 7.02 -5.96
N GLY A 245 -6.98 7.96 -5.28
CA GLY A 245 -7.63 7.73 -3.98
C GLY A 245 -8.80 6.74 -4.09
N PHE A 246 -9.68 6.95 -5.08
CA PHE A 246 -10.77 6.01 -5.35
C PHE A 246 -10.26 4.64 -5.80
N LEU A 247 -9.32 4.59 -6.75
CA LEU A 247 -8.71 3.33 -7.19
C LEU A 247 -7.98 2.62 -6.04
N GLY A 248 -7.35 3.38 -5.14
CA GLY A 248 -6.76 2.85 -3.92
C GLY A 248 -7.79 2.17 -3.02
N LEU A 249 -8.98 2.77 -2.85
CA LEU A 249 -10.10 2.15 -2.14
C LEU A 249 -10.56 0.84 -2.78
N VAL A 250 -10.78 0.85 -4.08
CA VAL A 250 -11.14 -0.36 -4.84
C VAL A 250 -10.15 -1.49 -4.59
N LEU A 251 -8.86 -1.18 -4.68
CA LEU A 251 -7.80 -2.18 -4.54
C LEU A 251 -7.63 -2.67 -3.11
N ASN A 252 -7.78 -1.80 -2.11
CA ASN A 252 -7.74 -2.22 -0.70
C ASN A 252 -8.92 -3.12 -0.34
N ILE A 253 -10.15 -2.82 -0.80
CA ILE A 253 -11.32 -3.69 -0.61
C ILE A 253 -11.10 -5.04 -1.31
N THR A 254 -10.68 -5.01 -2.58
CA THR A 254 -10.38 -6.22 -3.39
C THR A 254 -9.37 -7.10 -2.68
N THR A 255 -8.28 -6.49 -2.18
CA THR A 255 -7.20 -7.18 -1.49
C THR A 255 -7.65 -7.72 -0.13
N MET A 256 -8.43 -6.95 0.63
CA MET A 256 -8.92 -7.38 1.92
C MET A 256 -9.84 -8.59 1.81
N ARG A 257 -10.73 -8.59 0.82
CA ARG A 257 -11.61 -9.73 0.54
C ARG A 257 -10.81 -10.94 0.08
N PHE A 258 -9.83 -10.75 -0.79
CA PHE A 258 -8.92 -11.82 -1.18
C PHE A 258 -8.17 -12.44 0.01
N VAL A 259 -7.62 -11.62 0.91
CA VAL A 259 -6.91 -12.10 2.10
C VAL A 259 -7.85 -12.89 3.01
N ALA A 260 -9.09 -12.44 3.18
CA ALA A 260 -10.09 -13.17 3.95
C ALA A 260 -10.41 -14.55 3.37
N ASP A 261 -10.42 -14.70 2.03
CA ASP A 261 -10.70 -15.97 1.37
C ASP A 261 -9.57 -17.01 1.48
N ILE A 262 -8.31 -16.56 1.42
CA ILE A 262 -7.15 -17.48 1.41
C ILE A 262 -6.69 -17.87 2.80
N ASP A 263 -7.15 -17.16 3.82
CA ASP A 263 -6.73 -17.36 5.19
C ASP A 263 -7.78 -18.14 6.01
N PRO A 264 -7.51 -19.40 6.42
CA PRO A 264 -8.46 -20.21 7.17
C PRO A 264 -8.86 -19.65 8.54
N GLN A 265 -8.05 -18.73 9.10
CA GLN A 265 -8.32 -18.10 10.39
C GLN A 265 -9.20 -16.85 10.27
N CYS A 266 -9.45 -16.36 9.05
CA CYS A 266 -10.35 -15.24 8.83
C CYS A 266 -11.81 -15.69 8.81
N PRO A 267 -12.74 -14.87 9.32
CA PRO A 267 -14.17 -15.09 9.07
C PRO A 267 -14.48 -15.00 7.58
N ALA A 268 -15.45 -15.78 7.11
CA ALA A 268 -15.90 -15.74 5.73
C ALA A 268 -16.49 -14.35 5.37
N ALA A 269 -15.95 -13.71 4.33
CA ALA A 269 -16.37 -12.39 3.84
C ALA A 269 -17.59 -12.45 2.89
N GLY A 270 -18.51 -13.38 3.13
CA GLY A 270 -19.68 -13.64 2.29
C GLY A 270 -19.37 -14.28 0.94
N GLU A 271 -20.41 -14.75 0.25
CA GLU A 271 -20.29 -15.40 -1.07
C GLU A 271 -20.00 -14.37 -2.18
N TRP A 272 -19.23 -14.79 -3.18
CA TRP A 272 -18.97 -13.98 -4.36
C TRP A 272 -20.24 -13.91 -5.22
N PRO A 273 -20.59 -12.72 -5.77
CA PRO A 273 -21.76 -12.61 -6.62
C PRO A 273 -21.71 -13.64 -7.75
N GLU A 274 -22.74 -14.47 -7.87
CA GLU A 274 -22.87 -15.53 -8.86
C GLU A 274 -23.04 -14.96 -10.26
N GLN A 275 -21.96 -14.48 -10.86
CA GLN A 275 -21.92 -14.21 -12.29
C GLN A 275 -20.67 -14.89 -12.85
N HIS A 276 -20.89 -15.94 -13.66
CA HIS A 276 -19.91 -16.74 -14.42
C HIS A 276 -19.42 -18.05 -13.78
N ARG A 277 -20.35 -18.80 -13.19
CA ARG A 277 -20.27 -20.28 -13.19
C ARG A 277 -20.89 -20.82 -14.50
N ASN A 278 -20.48 -20.27 -15.64
CA ASN A 278 -20.90 -20.75 -16.97
C ASN A 278 -19.64 -20.96 -17.82
N GLY A 279 -19.28 -22.23 -17.93
CA GLY A 279 -18.11 -22.72 -18.66
C GLY A 279 -17.83 -24.13 -18.14
N ASP A 280 -18.37 -25.12 -18.84
CA ASP A 280 -18.25 -26.57 -18.62
C ASP A 280 -19.26 -27.18 -17.64
N SER A 281 -20.43 -27.55 -18.17
CA SER A 281 -21.00 -28.91 -18.04
C SER A 281 -22.51 -28.95 -18.35
N VAL A 282 -22.91 -28.77 -19.62
CA VAL A 282 -24.11 -29.46 -20.16
C VAL A 282 -23.92 -29.70 -21.66
N VAL A 283 -23.17 -30.73 -22.03
CA VAL A 283 -23.44 -31.44 -23.30
C VAL A 283 -24.38 -32.58 -22.91
N ASN A 284 -25.68 -32.33 -23.04
CA ASN A 284 -26.67 -33.38 -22.93
C ASN A 284 -26.65 -34.20 -24.23
N THR A 285 -26.59 -35.50 -24.02
CA THR A 285 -27.00 -36.60 -24.92
C THR A 285 -28.18 -36.27 -25.82
#